data_AF-A0A9E5AU85-F1
#
_entry.id   AF-A0A9E5AU85-F1
#
_cell.length_a   1.000
_cell.length_b   1.000
_cell.length_c   1.000
_cell.angle_alpha   90.00
_cell.angle_beta   90.00
_cell.angle_gamma   90.00
#
_symmetry.space_group_name_H-M   'P 1'
#
loop_
_entity.id
_entity.type
_entity.pdbx_description
1 polymer ?
#
loop_
_entity_poly.entity_id
_entity_poly.type
_entity_poly.pdbx_seq_one_letter_code
_entity_poly.pdbx_strand_id
1 'polypeptide(L)'
;PVAILPTEIETDYTENQIFDYRKKYLPTRRVTYHCPPRFSTEIMEAIQIQAEQLFKVLGMRDFGRFDGWVLPNGNIWFSDFNPISGMEQNSFLFQQAARIGLSHQHVLRYIVEHACQRHQIPLPKPSILQEKRKPVHVIFGGNTSERQVALMSGTNVWLKLLSSKLYDPKPFLMDLEGSVWTLPYSLTLNHTVEEIAENCQNAKTDAARLNLLERKTRLKLGLISSVQEKDKMHQPQKMSLTQFIKQAKFVFIGFHGGMGENGEFQKRLIKAGIKFNGSGESVSRLCMDKNTTAKHINTFKQKDIETIPEEIVSVDHLLVLSKKELELFWHTLRKKFHAQYLLAKPRADGCSSGIVRLTSAQELKAYLNCIKSGVSAIPKDTFHHQLNPIEMPLTPVREFLLQKYIETDDIHVTHHQLKYKKKNGWVEITVGFLEQAGTIQVFQPSLTVTEGDILSVEEKFQGGTGINITPPPKEIIKPKILTHGKELLKELIQKIGLQGYGRIDAFMHVTTGRLIIIEVNTLPALTPSTVFFHQALAEPSPLFPKQLIETIIQNTGY
;
A
#
# COMPACT_ATOMS: atom_id res chain seq x y z
N PRO A 1 -4.84 15.72 32.77
CA PRO A 1 -4.46 14.88 31.60
C PRO A 1 -4.82 13.43 31.92
N VAL A 2 -5.04 12.61 30.90
CA VAL A 2 -5.24 11.16 31.09
C VAL A 2 -4.28 10.46 30.14
N ALA A 3 -3.38 9.63 30.69
CA ALA A 3 -2.58 8.75 29.87
C ALA A 3 -3.42 7.53 29.48
N ILE A 4 -3.56 7.28 28.18
CA ILE A 4 -4.20 6.07 27.65
C ILE A 4 -3.26 4.86 27.76
N LEU A 5 -3.67 3.71 27.23
CA LEU A 5 -2.88 2.48 27.32
C LEU A 5 -1.54 2.66 26.59
N PRO A 6 -0.40 2.30 27.19
CA PRO A 6 0.88 2.32 26.50
C PRO A 6 0.95 1.25 25.39
N THR A 7 1.98 1.35 24.56
CA THR A 7 2.34 0.35 23.54
C THR A 7 3.80 -0.05 23.77
N GLU A 8 4.08 -1.34 23.82
CA GLU A 8 5.45 -1.86 23.83
C GLU A 8 5.92 -2.06 22.38
N ILE A 9 7.16 -1.65 22.11
CA ILE A 9 7.82 -1.83 20.82
C ILE A 9 8.86 -2.94 21.00
N GLU A 10 8.63 -4.07 20.35
CA GLU A 10 9.59 -5.16 20.25
C GLU A 10 10.35 -5.03 18.94
N THR A 11 11.68 -4.97 18.99
CA THR A 11 12.53 -4.94 17.79
C THR A 11 13.77 -5.79 18.00
N ASP A 12 14.25 -6.37 16.91
CA ASP A 12 15.54 -7.06 16.88
C ASP A 12 16.70 -6.04 16.82
N TYR A 13 17.59 -6.11 17.81
CA TYR A 13 18.82 -5.31 17.95
C TYR A 13 20.08 -6.14 17.66
N THR A 14 19.96 -7.39 17.21
CA THR A 14 21.12 -8.19 16.77
C THR A 14 21.86 -7.50 15.61
N GLU A 15 23.15 -7.80 15.46
CA GLU A 15 24.01 -7.21 14.42
C GLU A 15 24.08 -5.68 14.42
N ASN A 16 23.97 -5.04 15.61
CA ASN A 16 23.97 -3.58 15.78
C ASN A 16 22.83 -2.86 15.03
N GLN A 17 21.74 -3.55 14.73
CA GLN A 17 20.59 -2.91 14.11
C GLN A 17 19.92 -1.96 15.11
N ILE A 18 19.51 -0.78 14.63
CA ILE A 18 18.78 0.23 15.42
C ILE A 18 17.31 0.30 14.99
N PHE A 19 16.46 0.94 15.81
CA PHE A 19 15.08 1.28 15.43
C PHE A 19 15.09 2.53 14.52
N ASP A 20 15.44 2.30 13.26
CA ASP A 20 15.58 3.37 12.25
C ASP A 20 14.24 3.82 11.65
N TYR A 21 14.32 4.81 10.75
CA TYR A 21 13.17 5.34 10.03
C TYR A 21 12.40 4.25 9.26
N ARG A 22 13.10 3.30 8.63
CA ARG A 22 12.47 2.18 7.90
C ARG A 22 11.63 1.34 8.86
N LYS A 23 12.20 0.91 9.97
CA LYS A 23 11.53 0.11 10.99
C LYS A 23 10.33 0.83 11.65
N LYS A 24 10.39 2.16 11.74
CA LYS A 24 9.35 2.99 12.35
C LYS A 24 8.14 3.21 11.44
N TYR A 25 8.34 3.41 10.14
CA TYR A 25 7.28 3.87 9.23
C TYR A 25 6.89 2.85 8.15
N LEU A 26 7.76 1.89 7.82
CA LEU A 26 7.46 0.87 6.83
C LEU A 26 6.99 -0.43 7.49
N PRO A 27 5.96 -1.09 6.91
CA PRO A 27 5.58 -2.42 7.36
C PRO A 27 6.78 -3.36 7.32
N THR A 28 7.14 -3.92 8.48
CA THR A 28 8.31 -4.79 8.63
C THR A 28 8.01 -5.90 9.62
N ARG A 29 8.66 -7.06 9.45
CA ARG A 29 8.63 -8.15 10.43
C ARG A 29 9.69 -8.00 11.52
N ARG A 30 10.52 -6.97 11.43
CA ARG A 30 11.59 -6.70 12.40
C ARG A 30 11.11 -5.96 13.64
N VAL A 31 9.86 -5.49 13.62
CA VAL A 31 9.25 -4.75 14.72
C VAL A 31 7.84 -5.26 14.93
N THR A 32 7.49 -5.53 16.18
CA THR A 32 6.15 -5.92 16.61
C THR A 32 5.68 -4.95 17.68
N TYR A 33 4.40 -4.57 17.62
CA TYR A 33 3.80 -3.63 18.55
C TYR A 33 2.78 -4.35 19.44
N HIS A 34 2.94 -4.22 20.75
CA HIS A 34 2.07 -4.87 21.72
C HIS A 34 1.24 -3.81 22.45
N CYS A 35 -0.08 -3.83 22.23
CA CYS A 35 -1.02 -2.93 22.89
C CYS A 35 -2.25 -3.73 23.38
N PRO A 36 -2.37 -4.02 24.70
CA PRO A 36 -1.54 -3.50 25.79
C PRO A 36 -0.14 -4.14 25.78
N PRO A 37 0.86 -3.52 26.42
CA PRO A 37 2.19 -4.10 26.49
C PRO A 37 2.21 -5.34 27.38
N ARG A 38 3.25 -6.17 27.24
CA ARG A 38 3.42 -7.40 28.04
C ARG A 38 3.93 -7.13 29.46
N PHE A 39 4.21 -5.86 29.80
CA PHE A 39 4.60 -5.44 31.16
C PHE A 39 3.53 -5.78 32.21
N SER A 40 3.92 -5.81 33.48
CA SER A 40 2.97 -5.98 34.58
C SER A 40 2.02 -4.78 34.71
N THR A 41 0.89 -4.96 35.36
CA THR A 41 -0.08 -3.87 35.59
C THR A 41 0.55 -2.71 36.38
N GLU A 42 1.44 -3.02 37.33
CA GLU A 42 2.14 -2.02 38.15
C GLU A 42 3.05 -1.13 37.30
N ILE A 43 3.81 -1.72 36.38
CA ILE A 43 4.67 -0.97 35.45
C ILE A 43 3.82 -0.10 34.52
N MET A 44 2.72 -0.64 33.97
CA MET A 44 1.82 0.13 33.12
C MET A 44 1.22 1.34 33.86
N GLU A 45 0.81 1.15 35.10
CA GLU A 45 0.29 2.23 35.93
C GLU A 45 1.36 3.28 36.24
N ALA A 46 2.60 2.85 36.52
CA ALA A 46 3.73 3.76 36.70
C ALA A 46 4.00 4.60 35.44
N ILE A 47 3.98 3.99 34.25
CA ILE A 47 4.12 4.70 32.95
C ILE A 47 3.03 5.76 32.81
N GLN A 48 1.77 5.39 33.04
CA GLN A 48 0.64 6.32 32.91
C GLN A 48 0.73 7.50 33.89
N ILE A 49 1.04 7.23 35.16
CA ILE A 49 1.16 8.26 36.20
C ILE A 49 2.30 9.23 35.87
N GLN A 50 3.49 8.71 35.53
CA GLN A 50 4.64 9.56 35.20
C GLN A 50 4.40 10.36 33.91
N ALA A 51 3.76 9.77 32.90
CA ALA A 51 3.36 10.48 31.68
C ALA A 51 2.36 11.62 31.99
N GLU A 52 1.35 11.38 32.83
CA GLU A 52 0.38 12.42 33.25
C GLU A 52 1.07 13.57 34.01
N GLN A 53 2.04 13.25 34.86
CA GLN A 53 2.86 14.24 35.58
C GLN A 53 3.72 15.06 34.62
N LEU A 54 4.46 14.41 33.72
CA LEU A 54 5.29 15.06 32.71
C LEU A 54 4.47 16.00 31.81
N PHE A 55 3.31 15.54 31.34
CA PHE A 55 2.41 16.35 30.53
C PHE A 55 2.01 17.66 31.25
N LYS A 56 1.74 17.58 32.56
CA LYS A 56 1.37 18.73 33.39
C LYS A 56 2.58 19.65 33.65
N VAL A 57 3.73 19.10 34.01
CA VAL A 57 4.96 19.86 34.30
C VAL A 57 5.46 20.60 33.06
N LEU A 58 5.38 19.98 31.89
CA LEU A 58 5.79 20.58 30.62
C LEU A 58 4.75 21.55 30.03
N GLY A 59 3.60 21.75 30.70
CA GLY A 59 2.56 22.67 30.25
C GLY A 59 1.90 22.28 28.92
N MET A 60 1.95 20.98 28.56
CA MET A 60 1.37 20.47 27.32
C MET A 60 -0.16 20.56 27.34
N ARG A 61 -0.76 20.54 26.14
CA ARG A 61 -2.20 20.76 25.94
C ARG A 61 -2.75 19.79 24.91
N ASP A 62 -4.04 19.50 25.01
CA ASP A 62 -4.84 18.67 24.12
C ASP A 62 -4.42 17.19 24.04
N PHE A 63 -3.23 16.90 23.53
CA PHE A 63 -2.68 15.55 23.42
C PHE A 63 -1.15 15.61 23.32
N GLY A 64 -0.50 14.45 23.44
CA GLY A 64 0.95 14.32 23.27
C GLY A 64 1.35 12.85 23.27
N ARG A 65 2.56 12.56 22.78
CA ARG A 65 3.15 11.22 22.85
C ARG A 65 4.51 11.30 23.52
N PHE A 66 4.74 10.40 24.47
CA PHE A 66 6.04 10.21 25.12
C PHE A 66 6.57 8.83 24.76
N ASP A 67 7.79 8.80 24.24
CA ASP A 67 8.51 7.56 23.91
C ASP A 67 9.63 7.35 24.95
N GLY A 68 10.01 6.09 25.20
CA GLY A 68 10.98 5.76 26.24
C GLY A 68 11.21 4.26 26.44
N TRP A 69 11.92 3.92 27.50
CA TRP A 69 12.29 2.55 27.86
C TRP A 69 11.80 2.17 29.26
N VAL A 70 11.36 0.92 29.41
CA VAL A 70 11.23 0.26 30.70
C VAL A 70 12.53 -0.50 30.96
N LEU A 71 13.21 -0.18 32.06
CA LEU A 71 14.47 -0.79 32.45
C LEU A 71 14.25 -2.13 33.20
N PRO A 72 15.27 -3.00 33.29
CA PRO A 72 15.15 -4.29 33.98
C PRO A 72 14.70 -4.22 35.45
N ASN A 73 14.95 -3.09 36.12
CA ASN A 73 14.52 -2.84 37.50
C ASN A 73 13.10 -2.25 37.61
N GLY A 74 12.38 -2.10 36.49
CA GLY A 74 11.04 -1.49 36.43
C GLY A 74 11.03 0.03 36.34
N ASN A 75 12.19 0.70 36.39
CA ASN A 75 12.25 2.16 36.19
C ASN A 75 11.93 2.54 34.75
N ILE A 76 11.37 3.72 34.55
CA ILE A 76 10.97 4.23 33.24
C ILE A 76 11.87 5.40 32.86
N TRP A 77 12.45 5.33 31.66
CA TRP A 77 13.24 6.41 31.06
C TRP A 77 12.47 6.99 29.88
N PHE A 78 12.04 8.25 29.99
CA PHE A 78 11.45 8.99 28.88
C PHE A 78 12.54 9.68 28.06
N SER A 79 12.45 9.60 26.73
CA SER A 79 13.46 10.14 25.81
C SER A 79 12.92 11.17 24.84
N ASP A 80 11.82 10.84 24.17
CA ASP A 80 11.24 11.70 23.14
C ASP A 80 9.87 12.22 23.56
N PHE A 81 9.73 13.54 23.49
CA PHE A 81 8.52 14.27 23.85
C PHE A 81 7.93 14.85 22.57
N ASN A 82 6.72 14.42 22.22
CA ASN A 82 6.05 14.84 21.00
C ASN A 82 4.75 15.58 21.37
N PRO A 83 4.78 16.93 21.51
CA PRO A 83 3.59 17.73 21.82
C PRO A 83 2.52 17.65 20.73
N ILE A 84 2.93 17.38 19.49
CA ILE A 84 2.05 17.05 18.37
C ILE A 84 2.56 15.74 17.80
N SER A 85 1.81 14.66 18.05
CA SER A 85 2.16 13.34 17.54
C SER A 85 1.73 13.16 16.08
N GLY A 86 2.26 12.12 15.43
CA GLY A 86 1.86 11.71 14.08
C GLY A 86 0.35 11.42 13.99
N MET A 87 -0.22 11.73 12.83
CA MET A 87 -1.65 11.61 12.54
C MET A 87 -1.97 10.61 11.41
N GLU A 88 -1.01 9.75 11.07
CA GLU A 88 -1.29 8.63 10.16
C GLU A 88 -2.29 7.64 10.76
N GLN A 89 -2.98 6.89 9.90
CA GLN A 89 -4.08 5.98 10.28
C GLN A 89 -3.71 4.90 11.31
N ASN A 90 -2.45 4.52 11.40
CA ASN A 90 -1.91 3.53 12.33
C ASN A 90 -1.00 4.19 13.40
N SER A 91 -1.07 5.51 13.59
CA SER A 91 -0.30 6.18 14.64
C SER A 91 -0.69 5.65 16.01
N PHE A 92 0.30 5.54 16.91
CA PHE A 92 0.08 4.98 18.26
C PHE A 92 -1.08 5.63 19.02
N LEU A 93 -1.28 6.94 18.89
CA LEU A 93 -2.42 7.62 19.51
C LEU A 93 -3.76 6.96 19.14
N PHE A 94 -3.97 6.69 17.84
CA PHE A 94 -5.22 6.08 17.37
C PHE A 94 -5.31 4.60 17.70
N GLN A 95 -4.21 3.86 17.63
CA GLN A 95 -4.18 2.45 18.04
C GLN A 95 -4.51 2.29 19.53
N GLN A 96 -3.85 3.05 20.40
CA GLN A 96 -4.06 3.03 21.85
C GLN A 96 -5.48 3.48 22.21
N ALA A 97 -5.99 4.52 21.55
CA ALA A 97 -7.36 4.99 21.75
C ALA A 97 -8.40 3.96 21.28
N ALA A 98 -8.14 3.25 20.17
CA ALA A 98 -9.03 2.19 19.70
C ALA A 98 -9.15 1.02 20.68
N ARG A 99 -8.10 0.73 21.47
CA ARG A 99 -8.15 -0.27 22.55
C ARG A 99 -9.06 0.10 23.72
N ILE A 100 -9.50 1.36 23.79
CA ILE A 100 -10.49 1.83 24.78
C ILE A 100 -11.82 2.25 24.13
N GLY A 101 -12.07 1.77 22.91
CA GLY A 101 -13.31 1.98 22.16
C GLY A 101 -13.44 3.34 21.47
N LEU A 102 -12.33 4.08 21.28
CA LEU A 102 -12.35 5.36 20.58
C LEU A 102 -11.90 5.20 19.12
N SER A 103 -12.75 5.61 18.18
CA SER A 103 -12.39 5.71 16.78
C SER A 103 -11.51 6.95 16.53
N HIS A 104 -10.90 7.03 15.34
CA HIS A 104 -10.23 8.26 14.88
C HIS A 104 -11.11 9.49 15.03
N GLN A 105 -12.40 9.37 14.65
CA GLN A 105 -13.36 10.46 14.75
C GLN A 105 -13.62 10.86 16.21
N HIS A 106 -13.71 9.89 17.13
CA HIS A 106 -13.87 10.18 18.56
C HIS A 106 -12.65 10.93 19.11
N VAL A 107 -11.44 10.47 18.80
CA VAL A 107 -10.18 11.11 19.25
C VAL A 107 -10.05 12.53 18.70
N LEU A 108 -10.19 12.70 17.38
CA LEU A 108 -10.08 14.02 16.75
C LEU A 108 -11.15 14.98 17.23
N ARG A 109 -12.39 14.51 17.42
CA ARG A 109 -13.46 15.34 17.97
C ARG A 109 -13.16 15.76 19.40
N TYR A 110 -12.66 14.86 20.24
CA TYR A 110 -12.25 15.18 21.61
C TYR A 110 -11.17 16.28 21.64
N ILE A 111 -10.14 16.16 20.80
CA ILE A 111 -9.07 17.16 20.66
C ILE A 111 -9.65 18.51 20.20
N VAL A 112 -10.46 18.52 19.14
CA VAL A 112 -11.07 19.75 18.60
C VAL A 112 -12.03 20.38 19.60
N GLU A 113 -12.83 19.59 20.32
CA GLU A 113 -13.76 20.07 21.34
C GLU A 113 -13.04 20.81 22.46
N HIS A 114 -11.94 20.26 22.98
CA HIS A 114 -11.14 20.93 24.01
C HIS A 114 -10.42 22.18 23.49
N ALA A 115 -9.93 22.16 22.24
CA ALA A 115 -9.37 23.35 21.62
C ALA A 115 -10.44 24.44 21.45
N CYS A 116 -11.62 24.10 20.95
CA CYS A 116 -12.76 25.00 20.80
C CYS A 116 -13.20 25.60 22.14
N GLN A 117 -13.35 24.77 23.19
CA GLN A 117 -13.69 25.25 24.54
C GLN A 117 -12.68 26.28 25.06
N ARG A 118 -11.38 26.01 24.90
CA ARG A 118 -10.31 26.93 25.32
C ARG A 118 -10.36 28.27 24.58
N HIS A 119 -10.69 28.25 23.29
CA HIS A 119 -10.77 29.44 22.45
C HIS A 119 -12.18 30.03 22.36
N GLN A 120 -13.15 29.50 23.12
CA GLN A 120 -14.56 29.91 23.12
C GLN A 120 -15.19 29.87 21.71
N ILE A 121 -14.77 28.90 20.89
CA ILE A 121 -15.28 28.67 19.55
C ILE A 121 -16.45 27.66 19.63
N PRO A 122 -17.62 27.94 19.04
CA PRO A 122 -18.73 27.00 19.04
C PRO A 122 -18.39 25.74 18.22
N LEU A 123 -18.61 24.56 18.81
CA LEU A 123 -18.35 23.28 18.15
C LEU A 123 -19.52 22.89 17.22
N PRO A 124 -19.26 22.54 15.94
CA PRO A 124 -20.32 22.05 15.06
C PRO A 124 -20.88 20.71 15.54
N LYS A 125 -22.19 20.54 15.38
CA LYS A 125 -22.88 19.27 15.63
C LYS A 125 -22.41 18.21 14.62
N PRO A 126 -22.19 16.96 15.06
CA PRO A 126 -21.78 15.90 14.16
C PRO A 126 -22.91 15.60 13.15
N SER A 127 -22.55 15.29 11.91
CA SER A 127 -23.51 14.76 10.93
C SER A 127 -23.98 13.39 11.38
N ILE A 128 -25.29 13.20 11.49
CA ILE A 128 -25.88 11.90 11.79
C ILE A 128 -25.84 11.05 10.51
N LEU A 129 -25.36 9.80 10.63
CA LEU A 129 -25.39 8.83 9.55
C LEU A 129 -26.79 8.23 9.42
N GLN A 130 -27.20 7.89 8.19
CA GLN A 130 -28.48 7.23 7.94
C GLN A 130 -28.49 5.81 8.52
N GLU A 131 -29.64 5.36 9.03
CA GLU A 131 -29.76 4.04 9.67
C GLU A 131 -29.72 2.87 8.67
N LYS A 132 -30.11 3.08 7.40
CA LYS A 132 -30.18 2.02 6.38
C LYS A 132 -29.10 2.22 5.32
N ARG A 133 -27.93 1.62 5.55
CA ARG A 133 -26.78 1.59 4.61
C ARG A 133 -26.58 0.17 4.05
N LYS A 134 -26.07 0.07 2.82
CA LYS A 134 -25.79 -1.22 2.16
C LYS A 134 -24.50 -1.83 2.72
N PRO A 135 -24.47 -3.12 3.12
CA PRO A 135 -23.28 -3.73 3.70
C PRO A 135 -22.17 -3.91 2.65
N VAL A 136 -20.93 -3.60 2.99
CA VAL A 136 -19.76 -3.78 2.12
C VAL A 136 -18.70 -4.58 2.89
N HIS A 137 -18.33 -5.76 2.39
CA HIS A 137 -17.29 -6.58 3.03
C HIS A 137 -15.94 -6.22 2.41
N VAL A 138 -15.08 -5.52 3.17
CA VAL A 138 -13.74 -5.13 2.71
C VAL A 138 -12.76 -6.20 3.16
N ILE A 139 -12.17 -6.95 2.23
CA ILE A 139 -11.24 -8.04 2.53
C ILE A 139 -9.83 -7.73 2.03
N PHE A 140 -8.82 -7.96 2.86
CA PHE A 140 -7.42 -7.62 2.60
C PHE A 140 -6.46 -8.56 3.34
N GLY A 141 -5.15 -8.40 3.12
CA GLY A 141 -4.10 -9.29 3.65
C GLY A 141 -3.72 -10.38 2.66
N GLY A 142 -3.66 -11.62 3.12
CA GLY A 142 -3.29 -12.80 2.33
C GLY A 142 -1.81 -13.17 2.41
N ASN A 143 -1.47 -14.33 1.82
CA ASN A 143 -0.11 -14.87 1.78
C ASN A 143 0.61 -14.46 0.49
N THR A 144 0.81 -13.15 0.29
CA THR A 144 1.56 -12.58 -0.84
C THR A 144 2.68 -11.69 -0.30
N SER A 145 3.69 -11.36 -1.12
CA SER A 145 4.68 -10.35 -0.70
C SER A 145 4.08 -8.94 -0.64
N GLU A 146 2.96 -8.69 -1.32
CA GLU A 146 2.23 -7.43 -1.34
C GLU A 146 1.21 -7.29 -0.18
N ARG A 147 1.13 -8.28 0.70
CA ARG A 147 0.12 -8.36 1.77
C ARG A 147 0.05 -7.14 2.69
N GLN A 148 1.16 -6.42 2.91
CA GLN A 148 1.17 -5.21 3.73
C GLN A 148 0.59 -4.00 2.97
N VAL A 149 0.85 -3.91 1.66
CA VAL A 149 0.19 -2.93 0.79
C VAL A 149 -1.31 -3.23 0.73
N ALA A 150 -1.68 -4.52 0.73
CA ALA A 150 -3.08 -4.97 0.73
C ALA A 150 -3.78 -4.54 2.02
N LEU A 151 -3.14 -4.79 3.18
CA LEU A 151 -3.60 -4.31 4.48
C LEU A 151 -3.80 -2.79 4.49
N MET A 152 -2.78 -2.01 4.10
CA MET A 152 -2.86 -0.54 4.06
C MET A 152 -3.99 -0.04 3.15
N SER A 153 -4.16 -0.66 1.98
CA SER A 153 -5.20 -0.31 1.01
C SER A 153 -6.59 -0.62 1.56
N GLY A 154 -6.79 -1.83 2.07
CA GLY A 154 -8.06 -2.27 2.65
C GLY A 154 -8.48 -1.47 3.87
N THR A 155 -7.55 -1.19 4.80
CA THR A 155 -7.80 -0.33 5.96
C THR A 155 -8.20 1.09 5.53
N ASN A 156 -7.50 1.68 4.56
CA ASN A 156 -7.83 3.03 4.08
C ASN A 156 -9.20 3.08 3.37
N VAL A 157 -9.53 2.06 2.57
CA VAL A 157 -10.86 1.93 1.95
C VAL A 157 -11.96 1.86 3.01
N TRP A 158 -11.78 0.96 3.99
CA TRP A 158 -12.71 0.82 5.10
C TRP A 158 -12.89 2.13 5.87
N LEU A 159 -11.80 2.79 6.28
CA LEU A 159 -11.84 4.07 7.01
C LEU A 159 -12.61 5.16 6.24
N LYS A 160 -12.38 5.29 4.93
CA LYS A 160 -13.09 6.29 4.11
C LYS A 160 -14.59 6.00 4.01
N LEU A 161 -14.95 4.72 3.89
CA LEU A 161 -16.34 4.27 3.81
C LEU A 161 -17.11 4.37 5.13
N LEU A 162 -16.43 4.43 6.30
CA LEU A 162 -17.13 4.57 7.59
C LEU A 162 -18.05 5.80 7.63
N SER A 163 -17.62 6.88 6.97
CA SER A 163 -18.37 8.14 6.83
C SER A 163 -19.30 8.18 5.61
N SER A 164 -19.43 7.07 4.87
CA SER A 164 -20.37 6.95 3.77
C SER A 164 -21.81 6.99 4.27
N LYS A 165 -22.66 7.74 3.57
CA LYS A 165 -24.11 7.72 3.79
C LYS A 165 -24.78 6.53 3.10
N LEU A 166 -24.09 5.87 2.16
CA LEU A 166 -24.64 4.80 1.32
C LEU A 166 -24.24 3.42 1.83
N TYR A 167 -23.01 3.28 2.32
CA TYR A 167 -22.39 1.99 2.59
C TYR A 167 -22.03 1.80 4.07
N ASP A 168 -22.17 0.57 4.54
CA ASP A 168 -21.78 0.10 5.87
C ASP A 168 -20.62 -0.89 5.74
N PRO A 169 -19.36 -0.43 5.82
CA PRO A 169 -18.20 -1.26 5.55
C PRO A 169 -17.81 -2.11 6.77
N LYS A 170 -17.47 -3.38 6.52
CA LYS A 170 -16.97 -4.33 7.53
C LYS A 170 -15.59 -4.84 7.10
N PRO A 171 -14.56 -4.75 7.95
CA PRO A 171 -13.20 -5.17 7.62
C PRO A 171 -12.99 -6.66 7.89
N PHE A 172 -12.27 -7.32 6.98
CA PHE A 172 -11.90 -8.73 7.07
C PHE A 172 -10.43 -8.92 6.69
N LEU A 173 -9.69 -9.68 7.51
CA LEU A 173 -8.33 -10.09 7.19
C LEU A 173 -8.33 -11.52 6.65
N MET A 174 -7.62 -11.77 5.56
CA MET A 174 -7.14 -13.11 5.24
C MET A 174 -5.74 -13.30 5.82
N ASP A 175 -5.55 -14.29 6.69
CA ASP A 175 -4.25 -14.61 7.27
C ASP A 175 -3.35 -15.41 6.29
N LEU A 176 -2.13 -15.72 6.73
CA LEU A 176 -1.15 -16.44 5.92
C LEU A 176 -1.54 -17.89 5.63
N GLU A 177 -2.46 -18.45 6.42
CA GLU A 177 -3.00 -19.81 6.25
C GLU A 177 -4.23 -19.84 5.34
N GLY A 178 -4.69 -18.68 4.85
CA GLY A 178 -5.88 -18.54 4.02
C GLY A 178 -7.20 -18.56 4.79
N SER A 179 -7.15 -18.46 6.12
CA SER A 179 -8.36 -18.27 6.93
C SER A 179 -8.75 -16.80 6.98
N VAL A 180 -10.05 -16.54 7.12
CA VAL A 180 -10.60 -15.18 7.15
C VAL A 180 -11.03 -14.83 8.56
N TRP A 181 -10.73 -13.62 9.00
CA TRP A 181 -11.09 -13.08 10.30
C TRP A 181 -11.99 -11.85 10.15
N THR A 182 -13.07 -11.78 10.94
CA THR A 182 -13.71 -10.49 11.21
C THR A 182 -12.77 -9.66 12.09
N LEU A 183 -12.61 -8.37 11.77
CA LEU A 183 -11.76 -7.50 12.56
C LEU A 183 -12.58 -6.47 13.36
N PRO A 184 -12.31 -6.30 14.67
CA PRO A 184 -12.71 -5.09 15.37
C PRO A 184 -11.92 -3.87 14.88
N TYR A 185 -12.43 -2.69 15.20
CA TYR A 185 -11.80 -1.41 14.86
C TYR A 185 -10.32 -1.36 15.28
N SER A 186 -10.02 -1.77 16.52
CA SER A 186 -8.66 -1.74 17.07
C SER A 186 -7.67 -2.61 16.30
N LEU A 187 -8.09 -3.82 15.90
CA LEU A 187 -7.21 -4.75 15.19
C LEU A 187 -7.03 -4.37 13.72
N THR A 188 -7.95 -3.59 13.15
CA THR A 188 -7.83 -3.10 11.77
C THR A 188 -6.73 -2.02 11.63
N LEU A 189 -6.24 -1.46 12.75
CA LEU A 189 -5.21 -0.41 12.77
C LEU A 189 -3.79 -0.90 13.02
N ASN A 190 -3.59 -2.19 13.32
CA ASN A 190 -2.26 -2.77 13.51
C ASN A 190 -1.45 -2.74 12.20
N HIS A 191 -0.12 -2.85 12.30
CA HIS A 191 0.78 -2.52 11.20
C HIS A 191 0.95 -3.65 10.19
N THR A 192 0.85 -4.91 10.62
CA THR A 192 1.13 -6.07 9.76
C THR A 192 0.05 -7.15 9.81
N VAL A 193 -0.07 -7.91 8.72
CA VAL A 193 -0.98 -9.07 8.64
C VAL A 193 -0.68 -10.09 9.74
N GLU A 194 0.60 -10.35 10.00
CA GLU A 194 1.09 -11.25 11.02
C GLU A 194 0.65 -10.82 12.43
N GLU A 195 0.88 -9.55 12.76
CA GLU A 195 0.49 -8.96 14.04
C GLU A 195 -1.03 -9.01 14.25
N ILE A 196 -1.82 -8.77 13.21
CA ILE A 196 -3.29 -8.88 13.30
C ILE A 196 -3.70 -10.33 13.53
N ALA A 197 -3.12 -11.28 12.78
CA ALA A 197 -3.45 -12.69 12.91
C ALA A 197 -3.13 -13.21 14.32
N GLU A 198 -1.96 -12.87 14.87
CA GLU A 198 -1.57 -13.21 16.24
C GLU A 198 -2.53 -12.58 17.27
N ASN A 199 -2.81 -11.27 17.15
CA ASN A 199 -3.76 -10.60 18.03
C ASN A 199 -5.17 -11.19 17.95
N CYS A 200 -5.62 -11.62 16.77
CA CYS A 200 -6.90 -12.29 16.59
C CYS A 200 -6.95 -13.64 17.33
N GLN A 201 -5.86 -14.40 17.31
CA GLN A 201 -5.75 -15.68 18.03
C GLN A 201 -5.75 -15.46 19.55
N ASN A 202 -5.06 -14.43 20.02
CA ASN A 202 -4.90 -14.13 21.45
C ASN A 202 -6.06 -13.32 22.05
N ALA A 203 -6.96 -12.75 21.23
CA ALA A 203 -8.01 -11.82 21.65
C ALA A 203 -8.88 -12.33 22.82
N LYS A 204 -9.19 -13.64 22.85
CA LYS A 204 -9.98 -14.24 23.94
C LYS A 204 -9.22 -14.27 25.26
N THR A 205 -7.93 -14.59 25.21
CA THR A 205 -7.04 -14.66 26.38
C THR A 205 -6.83 -13.26 26.96
N ASP A 206 -6.66 -12.26 26.09
CA ASP A 206 -6.37 -10.89 26.51
C ASP A 206 -7.62 -10.09 26.92
N ALA A 207 -8.82 -10.58 26.60
CA ALA A 207 -10.08 -9.86 26.80
C ALA A 207 -10.28 -9.40 28.25
N ALA A 208 -10.02 -10.27 29.24
CA ALA A 208 -10.23 -9.92 30.64
C ALA A 208 -9.31 -8.78 31.10
N ARG A 209 -8.02 -8.85 30.71
CA ARG A 209 -7.02 -7.84 31.01
C ARG A 209 -7.34 -6.52 30.32
N LEU A 210 -7.69 -6.56 29.04
CA LEU A 210 -8.08 -5.39 28.25
C LEU A 210 -9.32 -4.69 28.82
N ASN A 211 -10.36 -5.45 29.16
CA ASN A 211 -11.61 -4.88 29.71
C ASN A 211 -11.37 -4.11 31.02
N LEU A 212 -10.50 -4.62 31.90
CA LEU A 212 -10.15 -3.94 33.15
C LEU A 212 -9.46 -2.60 32.87
N LEU A 213 -8.44 -2.62 32.01
CA LEU A 213 -7.63 -1.47 31.64
C LEU A 213 -8.44 -0.40 30.89
N GLU A 214 -9.30 -0.84 29.97
CA GLU A 214 -10.26 0.00 29.26
C GLU A 214 -11.18 0.72 30.25
N ARG A 215 -11.85 -0.02 31.14
CA ARG A 215 -12.80 0.55 32.09
C ARG A 215 -12.17 1.65 32.94
N LYS A 216 -10.95 1.41 33.45
CA LYS A 216 -10.21 2.39 34.26
C LYS A 216 -9.90 3.66 33.46
N THR A 217 -9.44 3.51 32.22
CA THR A 217 -9.07 4.64 31.35
C THR A 217 -10.30 5.45 30.93
N ARG A 218 -11.39 4.79 30.55
CA ARG A 218 -12.66 5.43 30.18
C ARG A 218 -13.29 6.21 31.32
N LEU A 219 -13.20 5.69 32.55
CA LEU A 219 -13.62 6.40 33.77
C LEU A 219 -12.83 7.70 33.94
N LYS A 220 -11.50 7.66 33.82
CA LYS A 220 -10.65 8.85 33.90
C LYS A 220 -10.97 9.89 32.82
N LEU A 221 -11.33 9.46 31.62
CA LEU A 221 -11.73 10.33 30.50
C LEU A 221 -13.18 10.85 30.59
N GLY A 222 -13.98 10.40 31.57
CA GLY A 222 -15.39 10.78 31.70
C GLY A 222 -16.32 10.13 30.67
N LEU A 223 -15.95 8.99 30.09
CA LEU A 223 -16.64 8.34 28.95
C LEU A 223 -17.68 7.26 29.33
N ILE A 224 -18.19 7.28 30.57
CA ILE A 224 -18.99 6.16 31.13
C ILE A 224 -20.45 6.18 30.66
N SER A 225 -20.98 7.35 30.28
CA SER A 225 -22.40 7.55 29.98
C SER A 225 -22.76 7.70 28.50
N SER A 226 -21.78 7.66 27.57
CA SER A 226 -21.99 8.12 26.18
C SER A 226 -21.68 7.12 25.06
N VAL A 227 -21.14 5.93 25.33
CA VAL A 227 -20.89 4.93 24.28
C VAL A 227 -21.99 3.89 24.31
N GLN A 228 -22.90 3.99 23.33
CA GLN A 228 -23.98 3.04 23.08
C GLN A 228 -23.45 1.60 23.04
N GLU A 229 -24.28 0.64 23.47
CA GLU A 229 -24.02 -0.81 23.40
C GLU A 229 -23.60 -1.33 22.01
N LYS A 230 -23.78 -0.53 20.94
CA LYS A 230 -23.36 -0.82 19.57
C LYS A 230 -21.83 -0.90 19.39
N ASP A 231 -21.06 -0.30 20.30
CA ASP A 231 -19.58 -0.29 20.28
C ASP A 231 -18.96 -1.30 21.27
N LYS A 232 -19.68 -2.36 21.67
CA LYS A 232 -19.00 -3.52 22.29
C LYS A 232 -17.89 -3.96 21.33
N MET A 233 -16.64 -3.97 21.79
CA MET A 233 -15.52 -4.45 20.98
C MET A 233 -15.83 -5.88 20.54
N HIS A 234 -16.18 -6.03 19.27
CA HIS A 234 -16.55 -7.32 18.71
C HIS A 234 -15.29 -8.20 18.72
N GLN A 235 -15.38 -9.36 19.34
CA GLN A 235 -14.28 -10.32 19.29
C GLN A 235 -14.08 -10.79 17.84
N PRO A 236 -12.82 -10.91 17.38
CA PRO A 236 -12.54 -11.42 16.06
C PRO A 236 -13.03 -12.87 15.94
N GLN A 237 -13.56 -13.23 14.78
CA GLN A 237 -14.09 -14.56 14.50
C GLN A 237 -13.39 -15.15 13.28
N LYS A 238 -12.78 -16.33 13.46
CA LYS A 238 -12.14 -17.10 12.38
C LYS A 238 -13.21 -17.82 11.56
N MET A 239 -13.10 -17.79 10.25
CA MET A 239 -13.94 -18.52 9.30
C MET A 239 -13.13 -18.93 8.07
N SER A 240 -13.66 -19.91 7.33
CA SER A 240 -13.12 -20.24 6.01
C SER A 240 -13.48 -19.17 4.98
N LEU A 241 -12.67 -19.05 3.92
CA LEU A 241 -12.99 -18.19 2.77
C LEU A 241 -14.37 -18.51 2.16
N THR A 242 -14.76 -19.78 2.13
CA THR A 242 -16.08 -20.20 1.63
C THR A 242 -17.23 -19.68 2.51
N GLN A 243 -17.07 -19.71 3.83
CA GLN A 243 -18.06 -19.13 4.75
C GLN A 243 -18.15 -17.60 4.58
N PHE A 244 -17.01 -16.92 4.41
CA PHE A 244 -16.96 -15.50 4.12
C PHE A 244 -17.74 -15.13 2.84
N ILE A 245 -17.53 -15.88 1.74
CA ILE A 245 -18.24 -15.62 0.48
C ILE A 245 -19.75 -15.80 0.64
N LYS A 246 -20.20 -16.81 1.39
CA LYS A 246 -21.63 -17.10 1.61
C LYS A 246 -22.39 -16.01 2.36
N GLN A 247 -21.72 -15.24 3.22
CA GLN A 247 -22.36 -14.17 4.00
C GLN A 247 -22.28 -12.78 3.34
N ALA A 248 -21.44 -12.63 2.31
CA ALA A 248 -21.25 -11.35 1.65
C ALA A 248 -22.41 -11.05 0.66
N LYS A 249 -22.67 -9.76 0.45
CA LYS A 249 -23.54 -9.26 -0.65
C LYS A 249 -22.73 -8.50 -1.70
N PHE A 250 -21.74 -7.76 -1.20
CA PHE A 250 -20.72 -7.10 -1.98
C PHE A 250 -19.37 -7.28 -1.27
N VAL A 251 -18.33 -7.59 -2.05
CA VAL A 251 -16.96 -7.71 -1.57
C VAL A 251 -16.11 -6.63 -2.21
N PHE A 252 -15.55 -5.74 -1.39
CA PHE A 252 -14.45 -4.88 -1.82
C PHE A 252 -13.14 -5.67 -1.65
N ILE A 253 -12.57 -6.11 -2.77
CA ILE A 253 -11.28 -6.79 -2.86
C ILE A 253 -10.18 -5.74 -2.65
N GLY A 254 -9.52 -5.82 -1.49
CA GLY A 254 -8.32 -5.07 -1.15
C GLY A 254 -7.06 -5.96 -1.13
N PHE A 255 -7.10 -7.11 -1.81
CA PHE A 255 -5.93 -7.96 -2.03
C PHE A 255 -5.03 -7.38 -3.12
N HIS A 256 -3.72 -7.64 -2.99
CA HIS A 256 -2.70 -7.35 -4.00
C HIS A 256 -1.84 -8.59 -4.23
N GLY A 257 -1.51 -8.84 -5.49
CA GLY A 257 -0.86 -10.06 -5.94
C GLY A 257 -1.71 -11.32 -5.76
N GLY A 258 -1.15 -12.46 -6.19
CA GLY A 258 -1.73 -13.78 -5.98
C GLY A 258 -3.21 -13.89 -6.39
N MET A 259 -4.03 -14.52 -5.54
CA MET A 259 -5.45 -14.78 -5.80
C MET A 259 -6.31 -13.53 -5.98
N GLY A 260 -5.82 -12.37 -5.50
CA GLY A 260 -6.50 -11.08 -5.63
C GLY A 260 -6.49 -10.55 -7.05
N GLU A 261 -5.40 -10.76 -7.79
CA GLU A 261 -5.20 -10.18 -9.12
C GLU A 261 -5.09 -11.22 -10.25
N ASN A 262 -4.90 -12.51 -9.93
CA ASN A 262 -4.81 -13.59 -10.93
C ASN A 262 -6.17 -14.13 -11.43
N GLY A 263 -7.28 -13.57 -10.94
CA GLY A 263 -8.65 -13.95 -11.30
C GLY A 263 -9.26 -15.09 -10.49
N GLU A 264 -8.53 -15.77 -9.59
CA GLU A 264 -9.06 -16.87 -8.80
C GLU A 264 -10.18 -16.41 -7.85
N PHE A 265 -9.97 -15.32 -7.11
CA PHE A 265 -10.99 -14.85 -6.17
C PHE A 265 -12.22 -14.31 -6.89
N GLN A 266 -12.01 -13.53 -7.96
CA GLN A 266 -13.05 -13.04 -8.84
C GLN A 266 -13.93 -14.19 -9.34
N LYS A 267 -13.33 -15.30 -9.81
CA LYS A 267 -14.06 -16.49 -10.24
C LYS A 267 -14.97 -17.03 -9.14
N ARG A 268 -14.47 -17.14 -7.91
CA ARG A 268 -15.24 -17.64 -6.76
C ARG A 268 -16.42 -16.73 -6.43
N LEU A 269 -16.23 -15.41 -6.48
CA LEU A 269 -17.27 -14.42 -6.24
C LEU A 269 -18.34 -14.45 -7.35
N ILE A 270 -17.93 -14.51 -8.62
CA ILE A 270 -18.84 -14.66 -9.77
C ILE A 270 -19.69 -15.92 -9.62
N LYS A 271 -19.07 -17.07 -9.31
CA LYS A 271 -19.79 -18.34 -9.11
C LYS A 271 -20.81 -18.27 -7.96
N ALA A 272 -20.54 -17.44 -6.95
CA ALA A 272 -21.43 -17.23 -5.81
C ALA A 272 -22.46 -16.10 -6.03
N GLY A 273 -22.47 -15.44 -7.19
CA GLY A 273 -23.37 -14.32 -7.47
C GLY A 273 -23.09 -13.06 -6.65
N ILE A 274 -21.86 -12.93 -6.13
CA ILE A 274 -21.44 -11.80 -5.28
C ILE A 274 -20.83 -10.71 -6.15
N LYS A 275 -21.28 -9.46 -5.96
CA LYS A 275 -20.71 -8.29 -6.62
C LYS A 275 -19.39 -7.88 -5.98
N PHE A 276 -18.46 -7.35 -6.77
CA PHE A 276 -17.15 -6.90 -6.30
C PHE A 276 -16.57 -5.80 -7.20
N ASN A 277 -15.58 -5.06 -6.68
CA ASN A 277 -14.87 -3.99 -7.42
C ASN A 277 -13.84 -4.54 -8.42
N GLY A 278 -13.62 -3.81 -9.50
CA GLY A 278 -12.55 -4.10 -10.47
C GLY A 278 -12.97 -5.08 -11.56
N SER A 279 -11.98 -5.62 -12.27
CA SER A 279 -12.17 -6.48 -13.44
C SER A 279 -12.44 -7.96 -13.07
N GLY A 280 -13.10 -8.70 -13.97
CA GLY A 280 -13.44 -10.13 -13.78
C GLY A 280 -12.27 -11.13 -13.92
N GLU A 281 -12.57 -12.43 -13.88
CA GLU A 281 -11.58 -13.53 -13.90
C GLU A 281 -10.61 -13.45 -15.08
N SER A 282 -11.13 -13.36 -16.31
CA SER A 282 -10.33 -13.47 -17.54
C SER A 282 -9.31 -12.33 -17.68
N VAL A 283 -9.77 -11.10 -17.45
CA VAL A 283 -8.97 -9.89 -17.57
C VAL A 283 -7.93 -9.80 -16.46
N SER A 284 -8.32 -10.16 -15.22
CA SER A 284 -7.40 -10.22 -14.08
C SER A 284 -6.27 -11.22 -14.36
N ARG A 285 -6.61 -12.44 -14.81
CA ARG A 285 -5.61 -13.45 -15.18
C ARG A 285 -4.67 -12.98 -16.29
N LEU A 286 -5.21 -12.32 -17.32
CA LEU A 286 -4.42 -11.75 -18.40
C LEU A 286 -3.41 -10.74 -17.87
N CYS A 287 -3.88 -9.75 -17.11
CA CYS A 287 -3.07 -8.61 -16.64
C CYS A 287 -2.03 -8.98 -15.57
N MET A 288 -2.27 -10.05 -14.79
CA MET A 288 -1.32 -10.54 -13.79
C MET A 288 -0.01 -11.03 -14.43
N ASP A 289 -0.08 -11.67 -15.61
CA ASP A 289 1.10 -12.11 -16.35
C ASP A 289 1.50 -11.05 -17.38
N LYS A 290 2.57 -10.31 -17.08
CA LYS A 290 3.08 -9.19 -17.90
C LYS A 290 3.41 -9.63 -19.32
N ASN A 291 3.97 -10.83 -19.49
CA ASN A 291 4.33 -11.38 -20.80
C ASN A 291 3.10 -11.64 -21.65
N THR A 292 2.09 -12.26 -21.05
CA THR A 292 0.82 -12.58 -21.70
C THR A 292 0.06 -11.30 -22.04
N THR A 293 0.05 -10.32 -21.12
CA THR A 293 -0.49 -8.98 -21.36
C THR A 293 0.18 -8.31 -22.55
N ALA A 294 1.51 -8.29 -22.57
CA ALA A 294 2.28 -7.67 -23.63
C ALA A 294 2.00 -8.33 -24.99
N LYS A 295 2.02 -9.67 -25.05
CA LYS A 295 1.65 -10.44 -26.24
C LYS A 295 0.23 -10.11 -26.72
N HIS A 296 -0.72 -10.03 -25.80
CA HIS A 296 -2.11 -9.69 -26.13
C HIS A 296 -2.23 -8.27 -26.70
N ILE A 297 -1.60 -7.27 -26.09
CA ILE A 297 -1.59 -5.89 -26.59
C ILE A 297 -1.00 -5.82 -28.00
N ASN A 298 0.09 -6.56 -28.27
CA ASN A 298 0.70 -6.60 -29.60
C ASN A 298 -0.21 -7.19 -30.68
N THR A 299 -1.23 -7.99 -30.33
CA THR A 299 -2.21 -8.49 -31.31
C THR A 299 -3.10 -7.39 -31.89
N PHE A 300 -3.25 -6.27 -31.20
CA PHE A 300 -4.08 -5.15 -31.65
C PHE A 300 -3.47 -4.35 -32.80
N LYS A 301 -2.17 -4.55 -33.09
CA LYS A 301 -1.40 -3.87 -34.16
C LYS A 301 -1.59 -2.34 -34.16
N GLN A 302 -1.64 -1.74 -32.97
CA GLN A 302 -1.83 -0.30 -32.80
C GLN A 302 -0.48 0.42 -32.92
N LYS A 303 -0.34 1.29 -33.92
CA LYS A 303 0.96 1.90 -34.29
C LYS A 303 1.61 2.73 -33.17
N ASP A 304 0.81 3.36 -32.34
CA ASP A 304 1.28 4.29 -31.30
C ASP A 304 1.32 3.70 -29.89
N ILE A 305 1.04 2.38 -29.76
CA ILE A 305 1.12 1.63 -28.51
C ILE A 305 2.05 0.44 -28.71
N GLU A 306 3.12 0.41 -27.92
CA GLU A 306 4.10 -0.67 -27.88
C GLU A 306 4.13 -1.29 -26.49
N THR A 307 4.76 -2.45 -26.40
CA THR A 307 5.06 -3.11 -25.12
C THR A 307 6.56 -3.35 -25.07
N ILE A 308 7.12 -3.50 -23.87
CA ILE A 308 8.55 -3.79 -23.73
C ILE A 308 8.83 -5.21 -24.26
N PRO A 309 9.79 -5.40 -25.18
CA PRO A 309 10.23 -6.73 -25.58
C PRO A 309 10.89 -7.44 -24.39
N GLU A 310 10.44 -8.66 -24.12
CA GLU A 310 10.87 -9.44 -22.95
C GLU A 310 10.93 -10.95 -23.24
N GLU A 311 11.74 -11.66 -22.46
CA GLU A 311 11.90 -13.10 -22.50
C GLU A 311 12.01 -13.69 -21.09
N ILE A 312 11.25 -14.77 -20.84
CA ILE A 312 11.32 -15.52 -19.60
C ILE A 312 12.51 -16.45 -19.68
N VAL A 313 13.35 -16.42 -18.65
CA VAL A 313 14.57 -17.22 -18.56
C VAL A 313 14.61 -18.01 -17.27
N SER A 314 15.05 -19.27 -17.37
CA SER A 314 15.26 -20.16 -16.22
C SER A 314 16.63 -19.90 -15.60
N VAL A 315 16.66 -19.77 -14.27
CA VAL A 315 17.91 -19.58 -13.50
C VAL A 315 18.82 -20.80 -13.66
N ASP A 316 18.28 -22.01 -13.53
CA ASP A 316 19.05 -23.26 -13.65
C ASP A 316 19.68 -23.41 -15.03
N HIS A 317 18.94 -23.06 -16.09
CA HIS A 317 19.46 -23.07 -17.46
C HIS A 317 20.63 -22.10 -17.64
N LEU A 318 20.54 -20.88 -17.09
CA LEU A 318 21.62 -19.90 -17.25
C LEU A 318 22.84 -20.18 -16.37
N LEU A 319 22.65 -20.81 -15.20
CA LEU A 319 23.74 -21.16 -14.28
C LEU A 319 24.67 -22.24 -14.84
N VAL A 320 24.19 -23.10 -15.74
CA VAL A 320 25.01 -24.16 -16.36
C VAL A 320 25.79 -23.68 -17.59
N LEU A 321 25.49 -22.49 -18.12
CA LEU A 321 26.19 -21.96 -19.29
C LEU A 321 27.65 -21.62 -18.96
N SER A 322 28.56 -22.00 -19.86
CA SER A 322 29.93 -21.50 -19.83
C SER A 322 29.98 -19.98 -20.04
N LYS A 323 31.11 -19.36 -19.71
CA LYS A 323 31.31 -17.91 -19.90
C LYS A 323 31.02 -17.47 -21.35
N LYS A 324 31.50 -18.24 -22.34
CA LYS A 324 31.31 -17.94 -23.77
C LYS A 324 29.84 -18.08 -24.19
N GLU A 325 29.14 -19.08 -23.69
CA GLU A 325 27.71 -19.28 -23.99
C GLU A 325 26.85 -18.18 -23.37
N LEU A 326 27.16 -17.75 -22.15
CA LEU A 326 26.44 -16.64 -21.50
C LEU A 326 26.68 -15.31 -22.23
N GLU A 327 27.90 -15.06 -22.72
CA GLU A 327 28.20 -13.91 -23.57
C GLU A 327 27.42 -13.96 -24.89
N LEU A 328 27.39 -15.12 -25.56
CA LEU A 328 26.61 -15.30 -26.79
C LEU A 328 25.11 -15.10 -26.55
N PHE A 329 24.59 -15.64 -25.45
CA PHE A 329 23.20 -15.46 -25.02
C PHE A 329 22.86 -13.98 -24.81
N TRP A 330 23.71 -13.27 -24.06
CA TRP A 330 23.58 -11.83 -23.83
C TRP A 330 23.58 -11.02 -25.14
N HIS A 331 24.53 -11.29 -26.05
CA HIS A 331 24.59 -10.61 -27.35
C HIS A 331 23.37 -10.90 -28.22
N THR A 332 22.89 -12.14 -28.23
CA THR A 332 21.70 -12.55 -28.99
C THR A 332 20.46 -11.80 -28.49
N LEU A 333 20.25 -11.74 -27.17
CA LEU A 333 19.13 -11.00 -26.58
C LEU A 333 19.21 -9.50 -26.86
N ARG A 334 20.38 -8.88 -26.69
CA ARG A 334 20.56 -7.45 -27.00
C ARG A 334 20.24 -7.12 -28.46
N LYS A 335 20.66 -7.99 -29.38
CA LYS A 335 20.34 -7.83 -30.81
C LYS A 335 18.84 -8.02 -31.06
N LYS A 336 18.22 -9.04 -30.47
CA LYS A 336 16.78 -9.31 -30.56
C LYS A 336 15.92 -8.16 -30.06
N PHE A 337 16.30 -7.54 -28.95
CA PHE A 337 15.55 -6.44 -28.34
C PHE A 337 15.96 -5.06 -28.84
N HIS A 338 16.96 -4.96 -29.72
CA HIS A 338 17.59 -3.71 -30.14
C HIS A 338 17.95 -2.83 -28.92
N ALA A 339 18.64 -3.44 -27.95
CA ALA A 339 18.88 -2.87 -26.63
C ALA A 339 20.38 -2.79 -26.30
N GLN A 340 20.81 -1.67 -25.73
CA GLN A 340 22.15 -1.52 -25.18
C GLN A 340 22.26 -2.16 -23.79
N TYR A 341 21.23 -1.98 -22.98
CA TYR A 341 21.13 -2.48 -21.61
C TYR A 341 19.86 -3.32 -21.47
N LEU A 342 19.92 -4.32 -20.58
CA LEU A 342 18.77 -5.15 -20.26
C LEU A 342 18.35 -4.91 -18.81
N LEU A 343 17.07 -5.09 -18.51
CA LEU A 343 16.57 -5.10 -17.14
C LEU A 343 16.24 -6.56 -16.77
N ALA A 344 16.73 -7.02 -15.62
CA ALA A 344 16.32 -8.28 -15.02
C ALA A 344 15.26 -8.03 -13.95
N LYS A 345 14.19 -8.82 -13.97
CA LYS A 345 13.08 -8.71 -13.02
C LYS A 345 12.55 -10.11 -12.64
N PRO A 346 12.49 -10.49 -11.36
CA PRO A 346 11.85 -11.73 -10.93
C PRO A 346 10.41 -11.85 -11.43
N ARG A 347 9.99 -13.08 -11.78
CA ARG A 347 8.63 -13.32 -12.30
C ARG A 347 7.55 -13.30 -11.21
N ALA A 348 7.91 -13.68 -9.99
CA ALA A 348 6.99 -13.75 -8.86
C ALA A 348 6.85 -12.37 -8.19
N ASP A 349 5.59 -12.01 -7.97
CA ASP A 349 5.09 -10.86 -7.21
C ASP A 349 5.20 -9.46 -7.85
N GLY A 350 4.15 -8.65 -7.68
CA GLY A 350 3.99 -7.31 -8.26
C GLY A 350 4.99 -6.25 -7.73
N CYS A 351 5.86 -6.63 -6.79
CA CYS A 351 6.81 -5.72 -6.16
C CYS A 351 8.08 -5.48 -6.99
N SER A 352 8.71 -4.32 -6.76
CA SER A 352 9.96 -3.90 -7.42
C SER A 352 11.23 -4.50 -6.79
N SER A 353 11.10 -5.64 -6.13
CA SER A 353 12.22 -6.39 -5.56
C SER A 353 13.01 -7.12 -6.65
N GLY A 354 14.32 -7.12 -6.53
CA GLY A 354 15.25 -7.82 -7.42
C GLY A 354 15.32 -7.24 -8.82
N ILE A 355 14.83 -6.01 -9.05
CA ILE A 355 14.92 -5.37 -10.36
C ILE A 355 16.31 -4.76 -10.53
N VAL A 356 17.03 -5.18 -11.58
CA VAL A 356 18.41 -4.76 -11.83
C VAL A 356 18.58 -4.31 -13.27
N ARG A 357 19.25 -3.17 -13.50
CA ARG A 357 19.78 -2.77 -14.79
C ARG A 357 21.10 -3.50 -15.02
N LEU A 358 21.14 -4.32 -16.06
CA LEU A 358 22.31 -5.08 -16.48
C LEU A 358 22.95 -4.43 -17.71
N THR A 359 24.27 -4.29 -17.65
CA THR A 359 25.11 -3.70 -18.69
C THR A 359 25.95 -4.72 -19.44
N SER A 360 26.14 -5.91 -18.87
CA SER A 360 26.99 -6.94 -19.45
C SER A 360 26.56 -8.37 -19.05
N ALA A 361 27.10 -9.36 -19.77
CA ALA A 361 26.97 -10.76 -19.41
C ALA A 361 27.62 -11.09 -18.05
N GLN A 362 28.64 -10.33 -17.65
CA GLN A 362 29.29 -10.49 -16.34
C GLN A 362 28.36 -10.06 -15.20
N GLU A 363 27.62 -8.96 -15.38
CA GLU A 363 26.60 -8.55 -14.42
C GLU A 363 25.42 -9.51 -14.39
N LEU A 364 25.00 -10.06 -15.54
CA LEU A 364 24.00 -11.13 -15.56
C LEU A 364 24.47 -12.33 -14.72
N LYS A 365 25.74 -12.72 -14.82
CA LYS A 365 26.33 -13.77 -13.97
C LYS A 365 26.34 -13.39 -12.49
N ALA A 366 26.69 -12.15 -12.16
CA ALA A 366 26.68 -11.65 -10.79
C ALA A 366 25.25 -11.70 -10.18
N TYR A 367 24.24 -11.31 -10.96
CA TYR A 367 22.84 -11.41 -10.57
C TYR A 367 22.39 -12.86 -10.34
N LEU A 368 22.75 -13.79 -11.23
CA LEU A 368 22.48 -15.22 -11.05
C LEU A 368 23.17 -15.79 -9.79
N ASN A 369 24.39 -15.36 -9.48
CA ASN A 369 25.08 -15.76 -8.26
C ASN A 369 24.35 -15.24 -7.01
N CYS A 370 23.86 -14.00 -7.03
CA CYS A 370 23.07 -13.45 -5.93
C CYS A 370 21.79 -14.27 -5.69
N ILE A 371 21.07 -14.63 -6.76
CA ILE A 371 19.90 -15.52 -6.69
C ILE A 371 20.29 -16.86 -6.08
N LYS A 372 21.36 -17.50 -6.59
CA LYS A 372 21.83 -18.81 -6.12
C LYS A 372 22.23 -18.79 -4.64
N SER A 373 22.87 -17.71 -4.20
CA SER A 373 23.29 -17.53 -2.80
C SER A 373 22.13 -17.20 -1.86
N GLY A 374 20.93 -16.92 -2.37
CA GLY A 374 19.76 -16.61 -1.55
C GLY A 374 19.93 -15.33 -0.72
N VAL A 375 20.67 -14.35 -1.24
CA VAL A 375 20.89 -13.09 -0.52
C VAL A 375 19.56 -12.35 -0.36
N SER A 376 19.33 -11.78 0.84
CA SER A 376 18.12 -11.00 1.13
C SER A 376 18.13 -9.61 0.49
N ALA A 377 19.33 -9.06 0.25
CA ALA A 377 19.53 -7.84 -0.53
C ALA A 377 20.88 -7.91 -1.26
N ILE A 378 20.91 -7.38 -2.48
CA ILE A 378 22.15 -7.17 -3.22
C ILE A 378 22.79 -5.88 -2.71
N PRO A 379 24.04 -5.91 -2.22
CA PRO A 379 24.73 -4.72 -1.71
C PRO A 379 24.79 -3.61 -2.76
N LYS A 380 24.83 -2.36 -2.31
CA LYS A 380 25.10 -1.20 -3.19
C LYS A 380 26.42 -1.41 -3.97
N ASP A 381 26.53 -0.76 -5.12
CA ASP A 381 27.71 -0.82 -5.98
C ASP A 381 28.04 -2.23 -6.55
N THR A 382 27.11 -3.20 -6.49
CA THR A 382 27.30 -4.54 -7.10
C THR A 382 27.16 -4.48 -8.63
N PHE A 383 26.27 -3.63 -9.13
CA PHE A 383 26.06 -3.38 -10.55
C PHE A 383 26.40 -1.93 -10.92
N HIS A 384 26.74 -1.70 -12.18
CA HIS A 384 26.93 -0.36 -12.71
C HIS A 384 25.67 0.49 -12.50
N HIS A 385 25.85 1.73 -12.04
CA HIS A 385 24.78 2.69 -11.73
C HIS A 385 23.80 2.26 -10.62
N GLN A 386 24.15 1.24 -9.82
CA GLN A 386 23.38 0.87 -8.64
C GLN A 386 23.71 1.78 -7.45
N LEU A 387 22.90 2.82 -7.23
CA LEU A 387 23.07 3.77 -6.13
C LEU A 387 22.68 3.20 -4.76
N ASN A 388 21.68 2.32 -4.73
CA ASN A 388 21.08 1.79 -3.50
C ASN A 388 21.16 0.25 -3.45
N PRO A 389 21.16 -0.37 -2.26
CA PRO A 389 20.95 -1.81 -2.14
C PRO A 389 19.64 -2.25 -2.80
N ILE A 390 19.62 -3.44 -3.40
CA ILE A 390 18.43 -3.97 -4.07
C ILE A 390 17.88 -5.12 -3.23
N GLU A 391 16.68 -4.95 -2.67
CA GLU A 391 16.01 -6.01 -1.93
C GLU A 391 15.61 -7.16 -2.86
N MET A 392 15.90 -8.40 -2.47
CA MET A 392 15.56 -9.59 -3.24
C MET A 392 14.22 -10.19 -2.79
N PRO A 393 13.50 -10.90 -3.68
CA PRO A 393 12.29 -11.62 -3.29
C PRO A 393 12.55 -12.63 -2.18
N LEU A 394 11.59 -12.79 -1.27
CA LEU A 394 11.65 -13.76 -0.18
C LEU A 394 11.53 -15.21 -0.66
N THR A 395 10.91 -15.42 -1.82
CA THR A 395 10.78 -16.74 -2.44
C THR A 395 11.93 -17.01 -3.40
N PRO A 396 12.45 -18.25 -3.47
CA PRO A 396 13.48 -18.61 -4.43
C PRO A 396 13.10 -18.26 -5.87
N VAL A 397 13.92 -17.45 -6.53
CA VAL A 397 13.71 -17.06 -7.92
C VAL A 397 14.15 -18.22 -8.82
N ARG A 398 13.19 -18.92 -9.43
CA ARG A 398 13.46 -19.99 -10.43
C ARG A 398 13.48 -19.48 -11.86
N GLU A 399 12.67 -18.45 -12.11
CA GLU A 399 12.54 -17.79 -13.41
C GLU A 399 12.51 -16.28 -13.20
N PHE A 400 13.06 -15.55 -14.16
CA PHE A 400 12.98 -14.10 -14.22
C PHE A 400 12.80 -13.63 -15.67
N LEU A 401 12.39 -12.38 -15.83
CA LEU A 401 12.23 -11.70 -17.10
C LEU A 401 13.51 -10.93 -17.41
N LEU A 402 14.00 -11.07 -18.64
CA LEU A 402 14.95 -10.16 -19.24
C LEU A 402 14.23 -9.31 -20.27
N GLN A 403 14.28 -7.99 -20.09
CA GLN A 403 13.57 -7.04 -20.95
C GLN A 403 14.48 -5.89 -21.40
N LYS A 404 14.06 -5.22 -22.47
CA LYS A 404 14.73 -3.98 -22.92
C LYS A 404 14.69 -2.92 -21.81
N TYR A 405 15.85 -2.36 -21.45
CA TYR A 405 15.88 -1.15 -20.63
C TYR A 405 15.45 0.05 -21.48
N ILE A 406 14.45 0.79 -21.02
CA ILE A 406 14.01 2.03 -21.64
C ILE A 406 14.68 3.18 -20.91
N GLU A 407 15.61 3.86 -21.59
CA GLU A 407 16.19 5.09 -21.05
C GLU A 407 15.15 6.20 -21.10
N THR A 408 15.01 6.96 -20.02
CA THR A 408 14.11 8.10 -19.90
C THR A 408 14.87 9.41 -19.87
N ASP A 409 14.17 10.52 -20.13
CA ASP A 409 14.68 11.86 -19.88
C ASP A 409 14.96 12.06 -18.38
N ASP A 410 15.97 12.88 -18.05
CA ASP A 410 16.31 13.14 -16.65
C ASP A 410 15.31 14.13 -16.04
N ILE A 411 14.63 13.71 -14.97
CA ILE A 411 13.70 14.54 -14.21
C ILE A 411 14.07 14.41 -12.73
N HIS A 412 14.46 15.52 -12.12
CA HIS A 412 14.80 15.54 -10.69
C HIS A 412 14.24 16.80 -10.03
N VAL A 413 13.88 16.68 -8.75
CA VAL A 413 13.53 17.83 -7.91
C VAL A 413 14.71 18.16 -7.01
N THR A 414 15.32 19.33 -7.19
CA THR A 414 16.41 19.81 -6.33
C THR A 414 16.04 21.17 -5.78
N HIS A 415 16.15 21.37 -4.46
CA HIS A 415 15.80 22.64 -3.80
C HIS A 415 14.39 23.16 -4.17
N HIS A 416 13.39 22.27 -4.20
CA HIS A 416 12.01 22.57 -4.60
C HIS A 416 11.83 23.05 -6.06
N GLN A 417 12.85 22.89 -6.91
CA GLN A 417 12.76 23.20 -8.33
C GLN A 417 12.84 21.91 -9.16
N LEU A 418 11.88 21.75 -10.07
CA LEU A 418 11.88 20.68 -11.05
C LEU A 418 12.90 21.00 -12.15
N LYS A 419 13.89 20.12 -12.32
CA LYS A 419 14.85 20.16 -13.41
C LYS A 419 14.51 19.06 -14.40
N TYR A 420 14.41 19.44 -15.66
CA TYR A 420 14.13 18.56 -16.78
C TYR A 420 15.24 18.68 -17.82
N LYS A 421 15.87 17.56 -18.18
CA LYS A 421 16.83 17.48 -19.27
C LYS A 421 16.39 16.41 -20.25
N LYS A 422 15.94 16.87 -21.42
CA LYS A 422 15.55 15.99 -22.52
C LYS A 422 16.76 15.19 -23.05
N LYS A 423 16.62 13.88 -23.16
CA LYS A 423 17.53 12.96 -23.83
C LYS A 423 16.90 12.40 -25.11
N ASN A 424 15.85 11.61 -24.96
CA ASN A 424 15.21 10.87 -26.04
C ASN A 424 13.69 11.10 -26.11
N GLY A 425 13.14 11.88 -25.16
CA GLY A 425 11.74 12.25 -25.11
C GLY A 425 10.84 11.24 -24.40
N TRP A 426 11.36 10.15 -23.84
CA TRP A 426 10.57 9.19 -23.06
C TRP A 426 10.56 9.56 -21.59
N VAL A 427 9.38 9.55 -20.98
CA VAL A 427 9.21 9.75 -19.53
C VAL A 427 8.30 8.66 -18.97
N GLU A 428 8.52 8.26 -17.73
CA GLU A 428 7.64 7.31 -17.04
C GLU A 428 6.40 8.03 -16.53
N ILE A 429 5.24 7.46 -16.82
CA ILE A 429 3.95 7.93 -16.35
C ILE A 429 3.15 6.79 -15.75
N THR A 430 2.31 7.16 -14.79
CA THR A 430 1.26 6.30 -14.24
C THR A 430 -0.07 6.93 -14.55
N VAL A 431 -1.08 6.14 -14.97
CA VAL A 431 -2.40 6.65 -15.32
C VAL A 431 -3.50 5.74 -14.79
N GLY A 432 -4.34 6.30 -13.92
CA GLY A 432 -5.57 5.66 -13.46
C GLY A 432 -6.71 5.81 -14.46
N PHE A 433 -7.62 4.85 -14.44
CA PHE A 433 -8.92 5.00 -15.10
C PHE A 433 -10.04 4.55 -14.16
N LEU A 434 -11.23 5.08 -14.44
CA LEU A 434 -12.47 4.76 -13.75
C LEU A 434 -13.55 4.58 -14.81
N GLU A 435 -14.29 3.48 -14.74
CA GLU A 435 -15.54 3.34 -15.46
C GLU A 435 -16.61 4.19 -14.76
N GLN A 436 -17.40 4.96 -15.47
CA GLN A 436 -18.51 5.70 -14.87
C GLN A 436 -19.69 5.66 -15.83
N ALA A 437 -20.83 5.13 -15.35
CA ALA A 437 -22.02 4.91 -16.17
C ALA A 437 -21.74 4.17 -17.50
N GLY A 438 -20.90 3.13 -17.45
CA GLY A 438 -20.52 2.31 -18.61
C GLY A 438 -19.49 2.97 -19.56
N THR A 439 -18.98 4.15 -19.24
CA THR A 439 -17.95 4.84 -20.03
C THR A 439 -16.62 4.86 -19.29
N ILE A 440 -15.53 4.51 -19.97
CA ILE A 440 -14.18 4.63 -19.43
C ILE A 440 -13.74 6.09 -19.42
N GLN A 441 -13.44 6.61 -18.23
CA GLN A 441 -12.73 7.86 -18.02
C GLN A 441 -11.28 7.57 -17.64
N VAL A 442 -10.34 8.03 -18.48
CA VAL A 442 -8.92 8.00 -18.18
C VAL A 442 -8.58 9.29 -17.44
N PHE A 443 -7.90 9.20 -16.29
CA PHE A 443 -7.51 10.38 -15.52
C PHE A 443 -6.31 11.12 -16.14
N GLN A 444 -6.01 12.31 -15.63
CA GLN A 444 -4.74 12.98 -15.90
C GLN A 444 -3.59 12.06 -15.51
N PRO A 445 -2.59 11.84 -16.40
CA PRO A 445 -1.39 11.11 -16.05
C PRO A 445 -0.65 11.74 -14.87
N SER A 446 0.13 10.93 -14.17
CA SER A 446 1.14 11.41 -13.24
C SER A 446 2.51 11.17 -13.83
N LEU A 447 3.36 12.19 -13.80
CA LEU A 447 4.76 12.08 -14.17
C LEU A 447 5.55 11.55 -12.97
N THR A 448 6.21 10.42 -13.16
CA THR A 448 7.10 9.83 -12.15
C THR A 448 8.45 10.54 -12.20
N VAL A 449 8.92 11.02 -11.05
CA VAL A 449 10.27 11.56 -10.86
C VAL A 449 11.08 10.52 -10.11
N THR A 450 12.21 10.09 -10.67
CA THR A 450 13.08 9.08 -10.08
C THR A 450 14.35 9.73 -9.52
N GLU A 451 14.81 9.30 -8.35
CA GLU A 451 16.14 9.70 -7.86
C GLU A 451 17.28 8.90 -8.53
N GLY A 452 16.96 7.72 -9.08
CA GLY A 452 17.90 6.85 -9.82
C GLY A 452 17.34 6.28 -11.12
N ASP A 453 18.00 5.24 -11.63
CA ASP A 453 17.65 4.58 -12.90
C ASP A 453 16.37 3.73 -12.83
N ILE A 454 16.00 3.28 -11.63
CA ILE A 454 14.88 2.37 -11.36
C ILE A 454 14.20 2.85 -10.08
N LEU A 455 12.87 2.92 -10.11
CA LEU A 455 12.06 3.19 -8.92
C LEU A 455 12.26 2.14 -7.83
N SER A 456 12.61 2.60 -6.63
CA SER A 456 12.68 1.77 -5.44
C SER A 456 11.27 1.36 -4.94
N VAL A 457 11.21 0.37 -4.05
CA VAL A 457 9.94 -0.05 -3.40
C VAL A 457 9.38 1.10 -2.56
N GLU A 458 10.26 1.84 -1.89
CA GLU A 458 9.91 3.02 -1.10
C GLU A 458 9.31 4.11 -1.99
N GLU A 459 9.94 4.43 -3.13
CA GLU A 459 9.40 5.42 -4.07
C GLU A 459 8.01 5.04 -4.61
N LYS A 460 7.69 3.74 -4.73
CA LYS A 460 6.39 3.29 -5.24
C LYS A 460 5.27 3.28 -4.21
N PHE A 461 5.58 2.91 -2.96
CA PHE A 461 4.54 2.57 -1.98
C PHE A 461 4.54 3.43 -0.72
N GLN A 462 5.65 4.11 -0.42
CA GLN A 462 5.74 4.95 0.78
C GLN A 462 5.31 6.39 0.48
N GLY A 463 4.50 6.96 1.38
CA GLY A 463 4.13 8.36 1.31
C GLY A 463 5.35 9.25 1.59
N GLY A 464 5.62 10.20 0.70
CA GLY A 464 6.66 11.22 0.89
C GLY A 464 8.06 10.86 0.38
N THR A 465 8.26 9.66 -0.18
CA THR A 465 9.52 9.22 -0.80
C THR A 465 9.48 9.33 -2.32
N GLY A 466 8.44 8.79 -2.97
CA GLY A 466 8.24 8.93 -4.40
C GLY A 466 7.60 10.26 -4.78
N ILE A 467 8.10 10.89 -5.84
CA ILE A 467 7.54 12.14 -6.36
C ILE A 467 6.75 11.82 -7.62
N ASN A 468 5.44 12.06 -7.55
CA ASN A 468 4.51 11.97 -8.68
C ASN A 468 3.87 13.35 -8.92
N ILE A 469 4.00 13.89 -10.13
CA ILE A 469 3.47 15.21 -10.49
C ILE A 469 2.22 15.05 -11.34
N THR A 470 1.08 15.54 -10.83
CA THR A 470 -0.25 15.38 -11.45
C THR A 470 -0.96 16.72 -11.60
N PRO A 471 -1.40 17.12 -12.82
CA PRO A 471 -0.98 16.57 -14.11
C PRO A 471 0.52 16.84 -14.37
N PRO A 472 1.12 16.24 -15.42
CA PRO A 472 2.51 16.54 -15.78
C PRO A 472 2.66 18.03 -16.14
N PRO A 473 3.78 18.68 -15.80
CA PRO A 473 4.02 20.07 -16.15
C PRO A 473 3.94 20.31 -17.66
N LYS A 474 3.28 21.39 -18.07
CA LYS A 474 3.05 21.75 -19.48
C LYS A 474 4.35 22.01 -20.25
N GLU A 475 5.41 22.36 -19.52
CA GLU A 475 6.77 22.58 -20.01
C GLU A 475 7.43 21.26 -20.47
N ILE A 476 7.01 20.13 -19.89
CA ILE A 476 7.49 18.79 -20.24
C ILE A 476 6.54 18.15 -21.27
N ILE A 477 5.24 18.05 -20.95
CA ILE A 477 4.25 17.43 -21.83
C ILE A 477 3.15 18.44 -22.15
N LYS A 478 3.04 18.81 -23.43
CA LYS A 478 2.02 19.76 -23.88
C LYS A 478 0.61 19.18 -23.69
N PRO A 479 -0.42 19.98 -23.35
CA PRO A 479 -1.80 19.50 -23.17
C PRO A 479 -2.35 18.67 -24.33
N LYS A 480 -2.08 19.08 -25.58
CA LYS A 480 -2.50 18.32 -26.78
C LYS A 480 -1.91 16.90 -26.82
N ILE A 481 -0.65 16.74 -26.37
CA ILE A 481 0.03 15.45 -26.35
C ILE A 481 -0.52 14.57 -25.22
N LEU A 482 -0.81 15.17 -24.05
CA LEU A 482 -1.49 14.47 -22.96
C LEU A 482 -2.87 13.95 -23.40
N THR A 483 -3.67 14.78 -24.07
CA THR A 483 -4.99 14.37 -24.58
C THR A 483 -4.87 13.18 -25.53
N HIS A 484 -3.94 13.24 -26.49
CA HIS A 484 -3.71 12.14 -27.43
C HIS A 484 -3.29 10.84 -26.71
N GLY A 485 -2.38 10.94 -25.74
CA GLY A 485 -1.99 9.78 -24.93
C GLY A 485 -3.15 9.18 -24.12
N LYS A 486 -4.05 10.01 -23.59
CA LYS A 486 -5.26 9.56 -22.89
C LYS A 486 -6.23 8.84 -23.83
N GLU A 487 -6.36 9.29 -25.08
CA GLU A 487 -7.18 8.64 -26.10
C GLU A 487 -6.64 7.25 -26.43
N LEU A 488 -5.32 7.12 -26.65
CA LEU A 488 -4.65 5.83 -26.87
C LEU A 488 -4.86 4.87 -25.69
N LEU A 489 -4.71 5.35 -24.45
CA LEU A 489 -4.98 4.55 -23.25
C LEU A 489 -6.44 4.11 -23.17
N LYS A 490 -7.40 4.98 -23.52
CA LYS A 490 -8.82 4.65 -23.51
C LYS A 490 -9.13 3.52 -24.50
N GLU A 491 -8.59 3.59 -25.71
CA GLU A 491 -8.74 2.52 -26.71
C GLU A 491 -8.11 1.21 -26.23
N LEU A 492 -6.92 1.27 -25.64
CA LEU A 492 -6.24 0.11 -25.07
C LEU A 492 -7.08 -0.55 -23.96
N ILE A 493 -7.60 0.26 -23.04
CA ILE A 493 -8.44 -0.19 -21.93
C ILE A 493 -9.67 -0.95 -22.45
N GLN A 494 -10.33 -0.39 -23.47
CA GLN A 494 -11.50 -1.01 -24.10
C GLN A 494 -11.15 -2.33 -24.81
N LYS A 495 -10.01 -2.39 -25.51
CA LYS A 495 -9.57 -3.61 -26.23
C LYS A 495 -9.14 -4.74 -25.28
N ILE A 496 -8.48 -4.41 -24.17
CA ILE A 496 -8.15 -5.39 -23.11
C ILE A 496 -9.44 -5.85 -22.40
N GLY A 497 -10.46 -5.00 -22.36
CA GLY A 497 -11.73 -5.27 -21.67
C GLY A 497 -11.65 -5.02 -20.17
N LEU A 498 -10.82 -4.08 -19.72
CA LEU A 498 -10.77 -3.70 -18.31
C LEU A 498 -12.07 -3.02 -17.88
N GLN A 499 -12.50 -3.30 -16.65
CA GLN A 499 -13.77 -2.85 -16.08
C GLN A 499 -13.59 -2.26 -14.69
N GLY A 500 -14.52 -1.39 -14.29
CA GLY A 500 -14.57 -0.78 -12.97
C GLY A 500 -13.53 0.32 -12.78
N TYR A 501 -12.28 -0.06 -12.54
CA TYR A 501 -11.16 0.85 -12.37
C TYR A 501 -9.84 0.10 -12.54
N GLY A 502 -8.74 0.82 -12.67
CA GLY A 502 -7.41 0.24 -12.72
C GLY A 502 -6.34 1.29 -12.93
N ARG A 503 -5.10 0.84 -13.05
CA ARG A 503 -3.93 1.70 -13.27
C ARG A 503 -3.06 1.10 -14.37
N ILE A 504 -2.57 1.94 -15.26
CA ILE A 504 -1.63 1.57 -16.30
C ILE A 504 -0.35 2.35 -16.05
N ASP A 505 0.76 1.64 -15.96
CA ASP A 505 2.09 2.23 -15.91
C ASP A 505 2.70 2.11 -17.31
N ALA A 506 3.24 3.21 -17.81
CA ALA A 506 3.71 3.31 -19.20
C ALA A 506 4.84 4.33 -19.32
N PHE A 507 5.66 4.20 -20.36
CA PHE A 507 6.45 5.33 -20.85
C PHE A 507 5.64 6.10 -21.89
N MET A 508 5.67 7.43 -21.80
CA MET A 508 5.05 8.32 -22.78
C MET A 508 6.12 9.16 -23.46
N HIS A 509 6.03 9.26 -24.79
CA HIS A 509 6.90 10.16 -25.54
C HIS A 509 6.35 11.60 -25.52
N VAL A 510 7.11 12.53 -24.96
CA VAL A 510 6.67 13.90 -24.61
C VAL A 510 6.23 14.76 -25.80
N THR A 511 6.62 14.41 -27.04
CA THR A 511 6.22 15.16 -28.25
C THR A 511 5.20 14.46 -29.13
N THR A 512 5.04 13.15 -29.03
CA THR A 512 4.15 12.38 -29.92
C THR A 512 2.98 11.76 -29.16
N GLY A 513 3.08 11.56 -27.84
CA GLY A 513 2.07 10.89 -27.03
C GLY A 513 2.08 9.36 -27.18
N ARG A 514 3.01 8.80 -27.97
CA ARG A 514 3.22 7.36 -28.11
C ARG A 514 3.49 6.71 -26.76
N LEU A 515 3.01 5.49 -26.60
CA LEU A 515 3.04 4.76 -25.34
C LEU A 515 3.87 3.48 -25.46
N ILE A 516 4.66 3.18 -24.44
CA ILE A 516 5.23 1.87 -24.19
C ILE A 516 4.64 1.37 -22.88
N ILE A 517 3.77 0.37 -22.94
CA ILE A 517 3.09 -0.17 -21.75
C ILE A 517 4.06 -1.01 -20.93
N ILE A 518 4.17 -0.69 -19.64
CA ILE A 518 5.00 -1.38 -18.66
C ILE A 518 4.17 -2.46 -17.98
N GLU A 519 3.04 -2.07 -17.38
CA GLU A 519 2.14 -2.99 -16.69
C GLU A 519 0.71 -2.44 -16.60
N VAL A 520 -0.24 -3.37 -16.45
CA VAL A 520 -1.65 -3.09 -16.25
C VAL A 520 -2.06 -3.71 -14.91
N ASN A 521 -2.45 -2.86 -13.97
CA ASN A 521 -2.86 -3.25 -12.62
C ASN A 521 -4.39 -3.17 -12.52
N THR A 522 -5.03 -4.32 -12.30
CA THR A 522 -6.50 -4.43 -12.24
C THR A 522 -7.07 -4.08 -10.87
N LEU A 523 -6.25 -4.12 -9.82
CA LEU A 523 -6.60 -3.67 -8.47
C LEU A 523 -5.47 -2.78 -7.92
N PRO A 524 -5.27 -1.56 -8.46
CA PRO A 524 -4.19 -0.71 -7.99
C PRO A 524 -4.34 -0.40 -6.50
N ALA A 525 -3.19 -0.31 -5.81
CA ALA A 525 -3.14 0.01 -4.39
C ALA A 525 -3.90 1.30 -4.07
N LEU A 526 -4.75 1.23 -3.04
CA LEU A 526 -5.57 2.33 -2.54
C LEU A 526 -5.05 2.81 -1.18
N THR A 527 -3.73 2.89 -1.03
CA THR A 527 -3.08 3.47 0.16
C THR A 527 -3.42 4.96 0.31
N PRO A 528 -3.25 5.58 1.49
CA PRO A 528 -3.55 7.00 1.68
C PRO A 528 -2.85 7.94 0.68
N SER A 529 -1.62 7.61 0.26
CA SER A 529 -0.77 8.37 -0.65
C SER A 529 -0.85 7.91 -2.12
N THR A 530 -1.78 7.02 -2.47
CA THR A 530 -1.84 6.49 -3.84
C THR A 530 -2.03 7.60 -4.88
N VAL A 531 -1.24 7.50 -5.96
CA VAL A 531 -1.35 8.39 -7.11
C VAL A 531 -2.75 8.40 -7.72
N PHE A 532 -3.51 7.31 -7.56
CA PHE A 532 -4.88 7.21 -8.06
C PHE A 532 -5.82 8.26 -7.44
N PHE A 533 -5.66 8.60 -6.15
CA PHE A 533 -6.43 9.68 -5.52
C PHE A 533 -5.99 11.06 -6.00
N HIS A 534 -4.68 11.27 -6.20
CA HIS A 534 -4.18 12.54 -6.72
C HIS A 534 -4.73 12.83 -8.13
N GLN A 535 -4.76 11.79 -8.97
CA GLN A 535 -5.31 11.85 -10.32
C GLN A 535 -6.80 12.16 -10.34
N ALA A 536 -7.58 11.46 -9.51
CA ALA A 536 -9.01 11.71 -9.38
C ALA A 536 -9.34 13.13 -8.87
N LEU A 537 -8.48 13.70 -8.00
CA LEU A 537 -8.61 15.08 -7.51
C LEU A 537 -8.18 16.13 -8.55
N ALA A 538 -7.29 15.77 -9.47
CA ALA A 538 -6.78 16.66 -10.52
C ALA A 538 -7.71 16.75 -11.75
N GLU A 539 -8.76 15.93 -11.81
CA GLU A 539 -9.77 16.01 -12.87
C GLU A 539 -10.58 17.32 -12.79
N PRO A 540 -11.12 17.83 -13.92
CA PRO A 540 -11.94 19.06 -13.93
C PRO A 540 -13.15 19.00 -12.99
N SER A 541 -13.70 17.80 -12.77
CA SER A 541 -14.68 17.52 -11.72
C SER A 541 -14.02 16.61 -10.69
N PRO A 542 -13.38 17.19 -9.64
CA PRO A 542 -12.61 16.42 -8.67
C PRO A 542 -13.46 15.37 -7.95
N LEU A 543 -12.96 14.14 -7.91
CA LEU A 543 -13.54 13.06 -7.11
C LEU A 543 -12.72 12.92 -5.83
N PHE A 544 -13.30 13.35 -4.70
CA PHE A 544 -12.64 13.17 -3.41
C PHE A 544 -12.53 11.68 -3.07
N PRO A 545 -11.50 11.24 -2.31
CA PRO A 545 -11.21 9.82 -2.11
C PRO A 545 -12.39 8.95 -1.66
N LYS A 546 -13.28 9.48 -0.80
CA LYS A 546 -14.51 8.75 -0.41
C LYS A 546 -15.48 8.59 -1.59
N GLN A 547 -15.74 9.68 -2.32
CA GLN A 547 -16.63 9.67 -3.47
C GLN A 547 -16.11 8.74 -4.55
N LEU A 548 -14.79 8.74 -4.80
CA LEU A 548 -14.16 7.82 -5.75
C LEU A 548 -14.42 6.35 -5.38
N ILE A 549 -14.25 5.97 -4.12
CA ILE A 549 -14.52 4.60 -3.65
C ILE A 549 -16.02 4.29 -3.75
N GLU A 550 -16.89 5.22 -3.39
CA GLU A 550 -18.34 5.07 -3.57
C GLU A 550 -18.69 4.83 -5.04
N THR A 551 -18.10 5.59 -5.97
CA THR A 551 -18.29 5.40 -7.42
C THR A 551 -17.82 4.02 -7.88
N ILE A 552 -16.65 3.55 -7.43
CA ILE A 552 -16.15 2.20 -7.74
C ILE A 552 -17.19 1.13 -7.35
N ILE A 553 -17.84 1.27 -6.20
CA ILE A 553 -18.88 0.33 -5.75
C ILE A 553 -20.15 0.48 -6.61
N GLN A 554 -20.60 1.71 -6.85
CA GLN A 554 -21.80 2.02 -7.62
C GLN A 554 -21.74 1.48 -9.05
N ASN A 555 -20.56 1.48 -9.67
CA ASN A 555 -20.36 0.97 -11.03
C ASN A 555 -20.71 -0.51 -11.21
N THR A 556 -20.69 -1.28 -10.12
CA THR A 556 -21.10 -2.69 -10.13
C THR A 556 -22.63 -2.86 -10.11
N GLY A 557 -23.37 -1.75 -10.02
CA GLY A 557 -24.81 -1.68 -9.79
C GLY A 557 -25.20 -2.13 -8.38
N TYR A 558 -24.30 -2.02 -7.40
CA TYR A 558 -24.57 -2.34 -5.99
C TYR A 558 -25.13 -1.15 -5.24
#